data_AF-A0A9W9LL98-F1
#
_entry.id   AF-A0A9W9LL98-F1
#
_cell.length_a   1.000
_cell.length_b   1.000
_cell.length_c   1.000
_cell.angle_alpha   90.00
_cell.angle_beta   90.00
_cell.angle_gamma   90.00
#
_symmetry.space_group_name_H-M   'P 1'
#
loop_
_entity.id
_entity.type
_entity.pdbx_description
1 polymer ?
#
loop_
_entity_poly.entity_id
_entity_poly.type
_entity_poly.pdbx_seq_one_letter_code
_entity_poly.pdbx_strand_id
1 'polypeptide(L)'
;MTRRKGFDAVMKSIDRILEMNKVGAGIKLKVNCVVMRGMNDREIIPFVELGREKPVEVRFIEYMPFDGNKWNQGKMFSYQEMLAVIREKYPTLEKVADHQNDTSKTYRVPGFEGRVGFITSMTHNFCGTCNRLRITGDGNLKVCLFGNAEVSLRDIIRRENGGQPIDEAALERLGLLETVQTAARLSDDGKLDHGREREILDIIGLAVKRKKAKHAGMGELKNMKNRPMILIGG
;
A
#
# COMPACT_ATOMS: atom_id res chain seq x y z
N MET A 1 -9.83 -3.06 21.08
CA MET A 1 -9.23 -2.12 22.07
C MET A 1 -8.44 -1.05 21.32
N THR A 2 -8.81 0.25 21.33
CA THR A 2 -8.02 1.29 20.62
C THR A 2 -7.01 1.97 21.53
N ARG A 3 -5.73 2.01 21.14
CA ARG A 3 -4.65 2.62 21.96
C ARG A 3 -4.66 4.15 21.98
N ARG A 4 -5.48 4.78 21.13
CA ARG A 4 -5.72 6.24 21.06
C ARG A 4 -7.23 6.48 21.05
N LYS A 5 -7.64 7.65 21.55
CA LYS A 5 -9.02 8.14 21.39
C LYS A 5 -9.26 8.41 19.90
N GLY A 6 -10.41 7.99 19.37
CA GLY A 6 -10.75 8.15 17.94
C GLY A 6 -11.57 7.01 17.34
N PHE A 7 -11.81 5.92 18.08
CA PHE A 7 -12.65 4.81 17.62
C PHE A 7 -14.02 5.29 17.12
N ASP A 8 -14.73 6.07 17.93
CA ASP A 8 -16.07 6.55 17.57
C ASP A 8 -16.05 7.42 16.32
N ALA A 9 -15.01 8.24 16.13
CA ALA A 9 -14.86 9.05 14.93
C ALA A 9 -14.63 8.18 13.69
N VAL A 10 -13.79 7.15 13.79
CA VAL A 10 -13.54 6.19 12.71
C VAL A 10 -14.81 5.42 12.36
N MET A 11 -15.56 4.94 13.36
CA MET A 11 -16.81 4.23 13.14
C MET A 11 -17.87 5.12 12.48
N LYS A 12 -18.01 6.38 12.93
CA LYS A 12 -18.87 7.37 12.27
C LYS A 12 -18.49 7.58 10.81
N SER A 13 -17.20 7.65 10.48
CA SER A 13 -16.74 7.76 9.09
C SER A 13 -17.07 6.52 8.26
N ILE A 14 -16.90 5.32 8.83
CA ILE A 14 -17.27 4.05 8.17
C ILE A 14 -18.77 4.03 7.87
N ASP A 15 -19.61 4.29 8.87
CA ASP A 15 -21.06 4.25 8.71
C ASP A 15 -21.54 5.32 7.72
N ARG A 16 -20.93 6.52 7.73
CA ARG A 16 -21.22 7.57 6.74
C ARG A 16 -20.93 7.14 5.31
N ILE A 17 -19.80 6.46 5.07
CA ILE A 17 -19.46 5.94 3.74
C ILE A 17 -20.49 4.89 3.30
N LEU A 18 -20.93 4.02 4.21
CA LEU A 18 -21.95 3.01 3.92
C LEU A 18 -23.30 3.64 3.58
N GLU A 19 -23.73 4.67 4.29
CA GLU A 19 -24.93 5.45 3.96
C GLU A 19 -24.85 6.11 2.59
N MET A 20 -23.73 6.77 2.29
CA MET A 20 -23.51 7.42 0.99
C MET A 20 -23.53 6.41 -0.16
N ASN A 21 -23.04 5.18 0.07
CA ASN A 21 -23.10 4.13 -0.93
C ASN A 21 -24.53 3.65 -1.20
N LYS A 22 -25.44 3.69 -0.23
CA LYS A 22 -26.87 3.38 -0.46
C LYS A 22 -27.54 4.33 -1.44
N VAL A 23 -27.04 5.57 -1.54
CA VAL A 23 -27.52 6.59 -2.49
C VAL A 23 -26.62 6.73 -3.73
N GLY A 24 -25.72 5.76 -3.97
CA GLY A 24 -24.97 5.65 -5.23
C GLY A 24 -23.56 6.26 -5.25
N ALA A 25 -22.97 6.64 -4.11
CA ALA A 25 -21.64 7.23 -4.09
C ALA A 25 -20.50 6.29 -4.56
N GLY A 26 -20.69 4.97 -4.50
CA GLY A 26 -19.76 3.98 -5.05
C GLY A 26 -18.37 3.93 -4.39
N ILE A 27 -18.22 4.42 -3.16
CA ILE A 27 -16.96 4.49 -2.42
C ILE A 27 -16.54 3.09 -1.96
N LYS A 28 -15.38 2.61 -2.42
CA LYS A 28 -14.83 1.30 -2.02
C LYS A 28 -14.15 1.41 -0.65
N LEU A 29 -14.83 0.98 0.41
CA LEU A 29 -14.29 0.97 1.76
C LEU A 29 -13.51 -0.32 2.08
N LYS A 30 -12.32 -0.17 2.67
CA LYS A 30 -11.52 -1.30 3.18
C LYS A 30 -10.91 -0.97 4.53
N VAL A 31 -10.86 -1.96 5.42
CA VAL A 31 -10.21 -1.85 6.73
C VAL A 31 -8.94 -2.68 6.71
N ASN A 32 -7.80 -2.11 7.11
CA ASN A 32 -6.54 -2.84 7.21
C ASN A 32 -6.20 -3.08 8.68
N CYS A 33 -5.91 -4.32 9.05
CA CYS A 33 -5.58 -4.72 10.42
C CYS A 33 -4.26 -5.49 10.42
N VAL A 34 -3.22 -4.93 11.05
CA VAL A 34 -1.99 -5.69 11.33
C VAL A 34 -2.26 -6.61 12.51
N VAL A 35 -2.12 -7.91 12.31
CA VAL A 35 -2.42 -8.92 13.35
C VAL A 35 -1.13 -9.29 14.10
N MET A 36 -1.20 -9.21 15.42
CA MET A 36 -0.10 -9.49 16.34
C MET A 36 -0.56 -10.42 17.45
N ARG A 37 0.17 -11.53 17.62
CA ARG A 37 -0.10 -12.54 18.66
C ARG A 37 -0.06 -11.93 20.06
N GLY A 38 -1.03 -12.30 20.89
CA GLY A 38 -1.16 -11.82 22.27
C GLY A 38 -1.51 -10.34 22.38
N MET A 39 -1.87 -9.67 21.28
CA MET A 39 -2.22 -8.25 21.25
C MET A 39 -3.62 -8.04 20.69
N ASN A 40 -3.88 -8.46 19.45
CA ASN A 40 -5.18 -8.30 18.78
C ASN A 40 -5.58 -9.52 17.94
N ASP A 41 -4.88 -10.64 18.03
CA ASP A 41 -5.22 -11.92 17.40
C ASP A 41 -6.62 -12.42 17.78
N ARG A 42 -7.08 -12.18 19.01
CA ARG A 42 -8.47 -12.45 19.41
C ARG A 42 -9.53 -11.65 18.64
N GLU A 43 -9.14 -10.55 17.98
CA GLU A 43 -10.07 -9.70 17.21
C GLU A 43 -10.28 -10.20 15.77
N ILE A 44 -9.58 -11.26 15.32
CA ILE A 44 -9.73 -11.82 13.96
C ILE A 44 -11.21 -12.12 13.65
N ILE A 45 -11.88 -12.91 14.48
CA ILE A 45 -13.30 -13.26 14.28
C ILE A 45 -14.22 -12.03 14.35
N PRO A 46 -14.13 -11.14 15.36
CA PRO A 46 -14.88 -9.88 15.36
C PRO A 46 -14.71 -9.04 14.09
N PHE A 47 -13.50 -9.00 13.52
CA PHE A 47 -13.25 -8.31 12.25
C PHE A 47 -13.89 -9.01 11.04
N VAL A 48 -13.93 -10.34 11.01
CA VAL A 48 -14.67 -11.08 9.97
C VAL A 48 -16.17 -10.79 10.09
N GLU A 49 -16.70 -10.80 11.31
CA GLU A 49 -18.12 -10.51 11.60
C GLU A 49 -18.54 -9.10 11.19
N LEU A 50 -17.63 -8.12 11.17
CA LEU A 50 -17.90 -6.78 10.66
C LEU A 50 -18.44 -6.80 9.22
N GLY A 51 -18.00 -7.77 8.43
CA GLY A 51 -18.42 -7.97 7.04
C GLY A 51 -19.72 -8.76 6.88
N ARG A 52 -20.41 -9.17 7.94
CA ARG A 52 -21.62 -10.00 7.82
C ARG A 52 -22.72 -9.25 7.07
N GLU A 53 -23.11 -8.09 7.58
CA GLU A 53 -24.21 -7.25 7.07
C GLU A 53 -23.70 -5.95 6.44
N LYS A 54 -22.39 -5.79 6.31
CA LYS A 54 -21.77 -4.59 5.74
C LYS A 54 -20.86 -5.00 4.59
N PRO A 55 -20.89 -4.31 3.44
CA PRO A 55 -20.02 -4.60 2.29
C PRO A 55 -18.61 -4.04 2.52
N VAL A 56 -17.98 -4.45 3.63
CA VAL A 56 -16.65 -4.01 4.05
C VAL A 56 -15.66 -5.14 3.83
N GLU A 57 -14.56 -4.82 3.14
CA GLU A 57 -13.43 -5.75 3.02
C GLU A 57 -12.43 -5.49 4.15
N VAL A 58 -12.25 -6.48 5.03
CA VAL A 58 -11.22 -6.43 6.08
C VAL A 58 -9.97 -7.16 5.61
N ARG A 59 -8.83 -6.50 5.64
CA ARG A 59 -7.52 -7.01 5.21
C ARG A 59 -6.63 -7.23 6.41
N PHE A 60 -6.36 -8.48 6.72
CA PHE A 60 -5.35 -8.84 7.71
C PHE A 60 -3.96 -8.77 7.08
N ILE A 61 -3.04 -8.09 7.77
CA ILE A 61 -1.66 -7.89 7.35
C ILE A 61 -0.76 -8.62 8.34
N GLU A 62 0.13 -9.47 7.82
CA GLU A 62 1.17 -10.07 8.64
C GLU A 62 2.07 -8.98 9.23
N TYR A 63 2.25 -9.03 10.54
CA TYR A 63 3.19 -8.14 11.22
C TYR A 63 4.59 -8.34 10.61
N MET A 64 5.24 -7.24 10.20
CA MET A 64 6.57 -7.24 9.60
C MET A 64 7.64 -6.67 10.56
N PRO A 65 8.90 -7.13 10.48
CA PRO A 65 10.01 -6.46 11.12
C PRO A 65 10.23 -5.08 10.48
N PHE A 66 10.34 -4.04 11.30
CA PHE A 66 10.83 -2.73 10.86
C PHE A 66 11.68 -2.09 11.97
N ASP A 67 12.66 -1.30 11.56
CA ASP A 67 13.50 -0.58 12.50
C ASP A 67 12.65 0.29 13.44
N GLY A 68 12.99 0.30 14.73
CA GLY A 68 12.24 1.02 15.78
C GLY A 68 10.97 0.33 16.32
N ASN A 69 10.55 -0.84 15.81
CA ASN A 69 9.27 -1.46 16.22
C ASN A 69 9.36 -2.54 17.30
N LYS A 70 10.56 -2.78 17.85
CA LYS A 70 10.83 -3.88 18.79
C LYS A 70 10.30 -5.23 18.28
N TRP A 71 10.59 -5.53 17.01
CA TRP A 71 10.17 -6.76 16.32
C TRP A 71 10.47 -8.00 17.17
N ASN A 72 9.49 -8.90 17.24
CA ASN A 72 9.62 -10.21 17.84
C ASN A 72 8.87 -11.24 16.98
N GLN A 73 9.58 -12.28 16.53
CA GLN A 73 9.01 -13.34 15.71
C GLN A 73 7.84 -14.06 16.40
N GLY A 74 7.87 -14.21 17.72
CA GLY A 74 6.76 -14.78 18.50
C GLY A 74 5.47 -13.96 18.46
N LYS A 75 5.54 -12.67 18.06
CA LYS A 75 4.36 -11.83 17.83
C LYS A 75 3.77 -11.99 16.42
N MET A 76 4.48 -12.64 15.51
CA MET A 76 3.96 -12.92 14.18
C MET A 76 2.80 -13.91 14.27
N PHE A 77 1.72 -13.57 13.59
CA PHE A 77 0.59 -14.46 13.34
C PHE A 77 0.51 -14.62 11.82
N SER A 78 0.76 -15.83 11.33
CA SER A 78 0.87 -16.08 9.89
C SER A 78 -0.50 -16.11 9.21
N TYR A 79 -0.49 -15.91 7.89
CA TYR A 79 -1.67 -16.10 7.05
C TYR A 79 -2.37 -17.46 7.26
N GLN A 80 -1.60 -18.55 7.32
CA GLN A 80 -2.18 -19.89 7.49
C GLN A 80 -2.85 -20.04 8.86
N GLU A 81 -2.25 -19.49 9.91
CA GLU A 81 -2.88 -19.47 11.24
C GLU A 81 -4.15 -18.62 11.26
N MET A 82 -4.13 -17.42 10.66
CA MET A 82 -5.33 -16.57 10.60
C MET A 82 -6.45 -17.27 9.82
N LEU A 83 -6.11 -17.90 8.70
CA LEU A 83 -7.04 -18.66 7.89
C LEU A 83 -7.62 -19.85 8.66
N ALA A 84 -6.80 -20.57 9.44
CA ALA A 84 -7.24 -21.68 10.28
C ALA A 84 -8.25 -21.22 11.35
N VAL A 85 -7.95 -20.13 12.06
CA VAL A 85 -8.87 -19.53 13.05
C VAL A 85 -10.22 -19.18 12.43
N ILE A 86 -10.21 -18.60 11.23
CA ILE A 86 -11.46 -18.22 10.55
C ILE A 86 -12.22 -19.46 10.10
N ARG A 87 -11.52 -20.48 9.57
CA ARG A 87 -12.14 -21.73 9.11
C ARG A 87 -12.73 -22.57 10.23
N GLU A 88 -12.16 -22.50 11.42
CA GLU A 88 -12.72 -23.16 12.61
C GLU A 88 -14.16 -22.70 12.88
N LYS A 89 -14.43 -21.39 12.72
CA LYS A 89 -15.78 -20.82 12.87
C LYS A 89 -16.60 -20.85 11.58
N TYR A 90 -15.97 -20.69 10.42
CA TYR A 90 -16.62 -20.68 9.11
C TYR A 90 -15.96 -21.69 8.16
N PRO A 91 -16.29 -22.99 8.27
CA PRO A 91 -15.71 -24.03 7.41
C PRO A 91 -15.96 -23.83 5.91
N THR A 92 -17.00 -23.05 5.57
CA THR A 92 -17.41 -22.73 4.20
C THR A 92 -16.66 -21.53 3.59
N LEU A 93 -15.66 -20.97 4.29
CA LEU A 93 -14.83 -19.88 3.78
C LEU A 93 -14.15 -20.27 2.46
N GLU A 94 -14.47 -19.55 1.39
CA GLU A 94 -14.00 -19.84 0.03
C GLU A 94 -13.10 -18.73 -0.51
N LYS A 95 -12.13 -19.13 -1.33
CA LYS A 95 -11.18 -18.18 -1.95
C LYS A 95 -11.85 -17.51 -3.16
N VAL A 96 -11.69 -16.19 -3.25
CA VAL A 96 -12.06 -15.41 -4.43
C VAL A 96 -10.90 -15.45 -5.43
N ALA A 97 -11.20 -15.48 -6.73
CA ALA A 97 -10.18 -15.43 -7.77
C ALA A 97 -9.29 -14.18 -7.63
N ASP A 98 -7.98 -14.38 -7.70
CA ASP A 98 -7.01 -13.28 -7.62
C ASP A 98 -6.92 -12.55 -8.97
N HIS A 99 -6.66 -11.24 -8.94
CA HIS A 99 -6.28 -10.48 -10.12
C HIS A 99 -4.76 -10.43 -10.31
N GLN A 100 -4.32 -10.03 -11.51
CA GLN A 100 -2.90 -9.86 -11.80
C GLN A 100 -2.28 -8.84 -10.83
N ASN A 101 -1.14 -9.22 -10.23
CA ASN A 101 -0.39 -8.40 -9.27
C ASN A 101 -1.13 -8.10 -7.95
N ASP A 102 -2.17 -8.87 -7.62
CA ASP A 102 -2.86 -8.75 -6.34
C ASP A 102 -1.91 -9.02 -5.18
N THR A 103 -2.04 -8.17 -4.17
CA THR A 103 -1.20 -8.19 -2.97
C THR A 103 -1.89 -8.88 -1.81
N SER A 104 -3.23 -8.92 -1.85
CA SER A 104 -4.07 -9.61 -0.88
C SER A 104 -4.69 -10.84 -1.51
N LYS A 105 -4.65 -11.97 -0.81
CA LYS A 105 -5.46 -13.15 -1.15
C LYS A 105 -6.84 -12.95 -0.55
N THR A 106 -7.87 -12.89 -1.37
CA THR A 106 -9.23 -12.54 -0.92
C THR A 106 -10.09 -13.78 -0.75
N TYR A 107 -10.89 -13.79 0.30
CA TYR A 107 -11.82 -14.85 0.68
C TYR A 107 -13.19 -14.24 0.98
N ARG A 108 -14.23 -15.07 0.87
CA ARG A 108 -15.59 -14.72 1.31
C ARG A 108 -16.18 -15.86 2.14
N VAL A 109 -16.99 -15.48 3.11
CA VAL A 109 -17.86 -16.42 3.83
C VAL A 109 -19.21 -16.38 3.12
N PRO A 110 -19.76 -17.52 2.66
CA PRO A 110 -21.10 -17.53 2.07
C PRO A 110 -22.13 -16.90 3.00
N GLY A 111 -22.96 -16.00 2.44
CA GLY A 111 -23.96 -15.22 3.19
C GLY A 111 -23.46 -13.92 3.82
N PHE A 112 -22.16 -13.62 3.76
CA PHE A 112 -21.63 -12.32 4.18
C PHE A 112 -21.62 -11.35 3.00
N GLU A 113 -21.96 -10.07 3.25
CA GLU A 113 -21.85 -9.01 2.24
C GLU A 113 -20.39 -8.59 1.99
N GLY A 114 -19.58 -8.62 3.05
CA GLY A 114 -18.18 -8.24 3.06
C GLY A 114 -17.22 -9.35 2.64
N ARG A 115 -15.93 -9.06 2.72
CA ARG A 115 -14.85 -9.98 2.33
C ARG A 115 -13.68 -9.90 3.31
N VAL A 116 -12.85 -10.94 3.28
CA VAL A 116 -11.63 -11.00 4.09
C VAL A 116 -10.42 -11.15 3.17
N GLY A 117 -9.46 -10.24 3.27
CA GLY A 117 -8.21 -10.28 2.54
C GLY A 117 -7.03 -10.62 3.44
N PHE A 118 -6.03 -11.30 2.91
CA PHE A 118 -4.76 -11.56 3.61
C PHE A 118 -3.59 -11.00 2.84
N ILE A 119 -2.89 -10.04 3.42
CA ILE A 119 -1.64 -9.49 2.91
C ILE A 119 -0.49 -10.27 3.56
N THR A 120 0.02 -11.23 2.80
CA THR A 120 1.00 -12.24 3.23
C THR A 120 2.43 -11.72 3.07
N SER A 121 2.71 -10.58 3.71
CA SER A 121 3.94 -9.82 3.52
C SER A 121 5.21 -10.53 3.96
N MET A 122 5.11 -11.61 4.74
CA MET A 122 6.25 -12.38 5.25
C MET A 122 6.25 -13.81 4.74
N THR A 123 5.13 -14.53 4.81
CA THR A 123 5.08 -15.97 4.50
C THR A 123 4.99 -16.27 3.00
N HIS A 124 4.28 -15.43 2.24
CA HIS A 124 4.05 -15.62 0.81
C HIS A 124 4.16 -14.27 0.09
N ASN A 125 5.37 -13.74 -0.01
CA ASN A 125 5.59 -12.39 -0.52
C ASN A 125 5.21 -12.23 -2.00
N PHE A 126 4.92 -10.99 -2.39
CA PHE A 126 4.42 -10.60 -3.72
C PHE A 126 5.39 -9.67 -4.46
N CYS A 127 6.68 -9.69 -4.09
CA CYS A 127 7.66 -8.75 -4.65
C CYS A 127 7.90 -8.97 -6.16
N GLY A 128 7.83 -10.22 -6.63
CA GLY A 128 8.05 -10.60 -8.03
C GLY A 128 6.99 -10.06 -8.98
N THR A 129 5.76 -9.86 -8.50
CA THR A 129 4.64 -9.27 -9.24
C THR A 129 4.34 -7.82 -8.81
N CYS A 130 5.14 -7.25 -7.90
CA CYS A 130 4.88 -5.91 -7.38
C CYS A 130 5.15 -4.84 -8.45
N ASN A 131 4.10 -4.10 -8.80
CA ASN A 131 4.07 -3.02 -9.79
C ASN A 131 3.90 -1.62 -9.15
N ARG A 132 4.26 -1.46 -7.86
CA ARG A 132 4.08 -0.20 -7.13
C ARG A 132 5.32 0.68 -7.15
N LEU A 133 5.17 1.89 -7.67
CA LEU A 133 6.07 3.01 -7.46
C LEU A 133 5.55 3.90 -6.33
N ARG A 134 6.44 4.60 -5.64
CA ARG A 134 6.08 5.52 -4.55
C ARG A 134 6.87 6.80 -4.68
N ILE A 135 6.22 7.91 -4.32
CA ILE A 135 6.87 9.21 -4.15
C ILE A 135 6.79 9.56 -2.66
N THR A 136 7.91 9.91 -2.06
CA THR A 136 7.98 10.35 -0.65
C THR A 136 7.43 11.78 -0.51
N GLY A 137 7.10 12.18 0.72
CA GLY A 137 6.56 13.53 0.97
C GLY A 137 7.51 14.67 0.56
N ASP A 138 8.80 14.40 0.44
CA ASP A 138 9.81 15.36 -0.04
C ASP A 138 10.18 15.21 -1.52
N GLY A 139 9.46 14.36 -2.26
CA GLY A 139 9.55 14.27 -3.72
C GLY A 139 10.59 13.28 -4.27
N ASN A 140 10.97 12.27 -3.49
CA ASN A 140 11.86 11.19 -3.94
C ASN A 140 11.08 9.97 -4.45
N LEU A 141 11.55 9.38 -5.54
CA LEU A 141 11.09 8.09 -6.04
C LEU A 141 11.63 6.96 -5.18
N LYS A 142 10.74 6.07 -4.75
CA LYS A 142 11.06 4.83 -4.03
C LYS A 142 10.38 3.64 -4.72
N VAL A 143 11.18 2.72 -5.26
CA VAL A 143 10.68 1.53 -5.99
C VAL A 143 10.34 0.35 -5.07
N CYS A 144 10.71 0.44 -3.79
CA CYS A 144 10.42 -0.58 -2.78
C CYS A 144 10.13 0.09 -1.43
N LEU A 145 9.14 -0.39 -0.69
CA LEU A 145 8.78 0.16 0.61
C LEU A 145 9.93 0.12 1.64
N PHE A 146 10.85 -0.84 1.49
CA PHE A 146 12.00 -1.07 2.38
C PHE A 146 13.36 -0.82 1.71
N GLY A 147 13.37 -0.30 0.47
CA GLY A 147 14.61 0.03 -0.22
C GLY A 147 15.15 1.38 0.24
N ASN A 148 16.47 1.51 0.35
CA ASN A 148 17.12 2.79 0.66
C ASN A 148 17.51 3.59 -0.59
N ALA A 149 17.52 2.94 -1.75
CA ALA A 149 17.77 3.61 -3.01
C ALA A 149 16.58 4.51 -3.35
N GLU A 150 16.84 5.81 -3.42
CA GLU A 150 15.87 6.86 -3.72
C GLU A 150 16.48 7.81 -4.74
N VAL A 151 15.64 8.41 -5.57
CA VAL A 151 16.06 9.43 -6.55
C VAL A 151 15.12 10.63 -6.45
N SER A 152 15.67 11.83 -6.34
CA SER A 152 14.88 13.05 -6.18
C SER A 152 14.25 13.49 -7.51
N LEU A 153 12.98 13.14 -7.72
CA LEU A 153 12.22 13.62 -8.88
C LEU A 153 11.99 15.14 -8.78
N ARG A 154 11.79 15.63 -7.55
CA ARG A 154 11.67 17.05 -7.26
C ARG A 154 12.85 17.85 -7.79
N ASP A 155 14.07 17.43 -7.50
CA ASP A 155 15.26 18.21 -7.87
C ASP A 155 15.53 18.14 -9.39
N ILE A 156 15.15 17.04 -10.05
CA ILE A 156 15.17 16.94 -11.52
C ILE A 156 14.22 17.97 -12.13
N ILE A 157 12.96 18.02 -11.67
CA ILE A 157 11.96 18.97 -12.17
C ILE A 157 12.40 20.42 -11.87
N ARG A 158 12.93 20.69 -10.67
CA ARG A 158 13.38 22.03 -10.27
C ARG A 158 14.64 22.50 -11.00
N ARG A 159 15.42 21.61 -11.61
CA ARG A 159 16.67 21.97 -12.31
C ARG A 159 16.42 23.01 -13.40
N GLU A 160 15.33 22.87 -14.14
CA GLU A 160 14.93 23.82 -15.20
C GLU A 160 14.37 25.14 -14.65
N ASN A 161 14.09 25.20 -13.34
CA ASN A 161 13.73 26.41 -12.61
C ASN A 161 14.86 26.91 -11.72
N GLY A 162 16.13 26.66 -12.09
CA GLY A 162 17.29 27.09 -11.30
C GLY A 162 17.35 26.51 -9.88
N GLY A 163 16.76 25.34 -9.67
CA GLY A 163 16.64 24.68 -8.36
C GLY A 163 15.53 25.22 -7.46
N GLN A 164 14.80 26.25 -7.88
CA GLN A 164 13.75 26.89 -7.07
C GLN A 164 12.45 26.08 -7.07
N PRO A 165 11.60 26.23 -6.03
CA PRO A 165 10.24 25.68 -6.03
C PRO A 165 9.47 26.05 -7.30
N ILE A 166 8.64 25.12 -7.78
CA ILE A 166 7.76 25.34 -8.93
C ILE A 166 6.50 26.04 -8.42
N ASP A 167 6.39 27.35 -8.67
CA ASP A 167 5.16 28.12 -8.51
C ASP A 167 4.29 28.02 -9.78
N GLU A 168 3.12 28.67 -9.77
CA GLU A 168 2.19 28.66 -10.92
C GLU A 168 2.85 29.21 -12.19
N ALA A 169 3.63 30.29 -12.07
CA ALA A 169 4.31 30.90 -13.20
C ALA A 169 5.40 29.97 -13.78
N ALA A 170 6.15 29.26 -12.93
CA ALA A 170 7.12 28.25 -13.37
C ALA A 170 6.43 27.03 -14.01
N LEU A 171 5.27 26.62 -13.49
CA LEU A 171 4.48 25.52 -14.04
C LEU A 171 4.08 25.80 -15.50
N GLU A 172 3.59 27.01 -15.78
CA GLU A 172 3.22 27.47 -17.12
C GLU A 172 4.43 27.64 -18.03
N ARG A 173 5.46 28.39 -17.58
CA ARG A 173 6.67 28.63 -18.39
C ARG A 173 7.39 27.35 -18.81
N LEU A 174 7.39 26.33 -17.94
CA LEU A 174 8.02 25.03 -18.21
C LEU A 174 7.09 24.04 -18.92
N GLY A 175 5.85 24.43 -19.22
CA GLY A 175 4.86 23.62 -19.93
C GLY A 175 4.51 22.31 -19.22
N LEU A 176 4.71 22.20 -17.90
CA LEU A 176 4.69 20.93 -17.17
C LEU A 176 3.36 20.18 -17.31
N LEU A 177 2.23 20.90 -17.35
CA LEU A 177 0.91 20.30 -17.51
C LEU A 177 0.73 19.69 -18.91
N GLU A 178 1.19 20.38 -19.96
CA GLU A 178 1.11 19.90 -21.34
C GLU A 178 1.99 18.67 -21.53
N THR A 179 3.18 18.66 -20.92
CA THR A 179 4.09 17.52 -20.98
C THR A 179 3.49 16.29 -20.30
N VAL A 180 2.85 16.46 -19.14
CA VAL A 180 2.16 15.37 -18.42
C VAL A 180 0.99 14.83 -19.24
N GLN A 181 0.17 15.71 -19.84
CA GLN A 181 -0.95 15.28 -20.68
C GLN A 181 -0.49 14.51 -21.91
N THR A 182 0.61 14.95 -22.52
CA THR A 182 1.21 14.28 -23.68
C THR A 182 1.75 12.91 -23.27
N ALA A 183 2.54 12.85 -22.19
CA ALA A 183 3.07 11.59 -21.65
C ALA A 183 1.97 10.58 -21.28
N ALA A 184 0.84 11.03 -20.73
CA ALA A 184 -0.29 10.18 -20.39
C ALA A 184 -1.03 9.60 -21.61
N ARG A 185 -0.88 10.23 -22.79
CA ARG A 185 -1.52 9.80 -24.05
C ARG A 185 -0.62 8.94 -24.93
N LEU A 186 0.68 8.89 -24.68
CA LEU A 186 1.60 8.04 -25.43
C LEU A 186 1.33 6.57 -25.07
N SER A 187 0.95 5.78 -26.08
CA SER A 187 1.08 4.31 -26.04
C SER A 187 2.57 3.94 -26.12
N ASP A 188 2.91 2.70 -25.75
CA ASP A 188 4.28 2.15 -25.56
C ASP A 188 5.35 2.52 -26.63
N ASP A 189 4.96 2.94 -27.84
CA ASP A 189 5.84 3.33 -28.95
C ASP A 189 6.02 4.85 -29.17
N GLY A 190 5.41 5.68 -28.33
CA GLY A 190 5.44 7.13 -28.48
C GLY A 190 6.76 7.76 -28.03
N LYS A 191 7.51 8.38 -28.95
CA LYS A 191 8.72 9.14 -28.61
C LYS A 191 8.37 10.34 -27.74
N LEU A 192 8.80 10.33 -26.48
CA LEU A 192 8.84 11.54 -25.65
C LEU A 192 9.87 12.51 -26.25
N ASP A 193 9.39 13.64 -26.75
CA ASP A 193 10.21 14.67 -27.42
C ASP A 193 10.91 15.62 -26.43
N HIS A 194 10.54 15.56 -25.15
CA HIS A 194 11.11 16.41 -24.12
C HIS A 194 12.23 15.70 -23.35
N GLY A 195 13.40 16.34 -23.27
CA GLY A 195 14.62 15.76 -22.68
C GLY A 195 14.47 15.41 -21.19
N ARG A 196 13.73 16.20 -20.42
CA ARG A 196 13.46 15.98 -18.99
C ARG A 196 12.64 14.73 -18.74
N GLU A 197 11.58 14.51 -19.52
CA GLU A 197 10.69 13.35 -19.39
C GLU A 197 11.44 12.07 -19.73
N ARG A 198 12.32 12.13 -20.73
CA ARG A 198 13.22 11.02 -21.06
C ARG A 198 14.21 10.75 -19.92
N GLU A 199 14.84 11.77 -19.34
CA GLU A 199 15.71 11.63 -18.17
C GLU A 199 14.95 10.99 -16.99
N ILE A 200 13.73 11.47 -16.70
CA ILE A 200 12.88 10.92 -15.65
C ILE A 200 12.55 9.45 -15.91
N LEU A 201 12.15 9.09 -17.14
CA LEU A 201 11.87 7.70 -17.51
C LEU A 201 13.10 6.80 -17.39
N ASP A 202 14.26 7.25 -17.84
CA ASP A 202 15.51 6.49 -17.75
C ASP A 202 15.87 6.24 -16.29
N ILE A 203 15.72 7.25 -15.43
CA ILE A 203 15.94 7.15 -13.99
C ILE A 203 14.95 6.17 -13.34
N ILE A 204 13.66 6.28 -13.66
CA ILE A 204 12.63 5.35 -13.17
C ILE A 204 12.96 3.93 -13.64
N GLY A 205 13.32 3.76 -14.92
CA GLY A 205 13.67 2.47 -15.52
C GLY A 205 14.88 1.83 -14.85
N LEU A 206 15.94 2.59 -14.60
CA LEU A 206 17.12 2.12 -13.86
C LEU A 206 16.76 1.74 -12.41
N ALA A 207 15.94 2.53 -11.74
CA ALA A 207 15.50 2.23 -10.37
C ALA A 207 14.65 0.93 -10.33
N VAL A 208 13.73 0.76 -11.28
CA VAL A 208 12.87 -0.43 -11.39
C VAL A 208 13.70 -1.67 -11.71
N LYS A 209 14.67 -1.59 -12.65
CA LYS A 209 15.57 -2.71 -12.99
C LYS A 209 16.41 -3.18 -11.80
N ARG A 210 16.70 -2.31 -10.83
CA ARG A 210 17.42 -2.65 -9.59
C ARG A 210 16.53 -3.23 -8.50
N LYS A 211 15.21 -3.29 -8.69
CA LYS A 211 14.27 -3.84 -7.71
C LYS A 211 14.46 -5.34 -7.57
N LYS A 212 14.72 -5.80 -6.34
CA LYS A 212 14.80 -7.24 -6.03
C LYS A 212 13.43 -7.92 -6.25
N ALA A 213 13.47 -9.14 -6.80
CA ALA A 213 12.28 -9.98 -7.01
C ALA A 213 11.64 -10.49 -5.70
N LYS A 214 12.36 -10.43 -4.58
CA LYS A 214 11.90 -10.77 -3.23
C LYS A 214 12.46 -9.78 -2.22
N HIS A 215 11.71 -9.49 -1.15
CA HIS A 215 12.27 -8.73 -0.03
C HIS A 215 13.33 -9.58 0.67
N ALA A 216 14.20 -8.90 1.43
CA ALA A 216 15.19 -9.55 2.27
C ALA A 216 14.50 -10.44 3.33
N GLY A 217 15.16 -11.50 3.78
CA GLY A 217 14.61 -12.37 4.83
C GLY A 217 14.33 -11.61 6.12
N MET A 218 13.55 -12.21 7.03
CA MET A 218 13.14 -11.58 8.30
C MET A 218 14.32 -11.05 9.13
N GLY A 219 15.43 -11.80 9.18
CA GLY A 219 16.64 -11.43 9.92
C GLY A 219 17.35 -10.19 9.36
N GLU A 220 17.34 -10.02 8.03
CA GLU A 220 17.92 -8.85 7.37
C GLU A 220 17.01 -7.62 7.49
N LEU A 221 15.70 -7.78 7.23
CA LEU A 221 14.73 -6.68 7.31
C LEU A 221 14.71 -5.99 8.68
N LYS A 222 14.88 -6.75 9.76
CA LYS A 222 14.96 -6.22 11.12
C LYS A 222 16.10 -5.20 11.30
N ASN A 223 17.22 -5.43 10.62
CA ASN A 223 18.44 -4.64 10.79
C ASN A 223 18.66 -3.64 9.65
N MET A 224 17.81 -3.67 8.62
CA MET A 224 17.85 -2.69 7.54
C MET A 224 17.33 -1.35 8.05
N LYS A 225 18.19 -0.34 7.99
CA LYS A 225 17.72 1.06 8.07
C LYS A 225 16.69 1.26 6.97
N ASN A 226 15.53 1.83 7.33
CA ASN A 226 14.48 2.15 6.37
C ASN A 226 14.09 3.62 6.53
N ARG A 227 14.19 4.39 5.46
CA ARG A 227 13.69 5.77 5.45
C ARG A 227 12.15 5.78 5.37
N PRO A 228 11.45 6.47 6.29
CA PRO A 228 9.99 6.55 6.27
C PRO A 228 9.49 7.36 5.07
N MET A 229 8.29 7.03 4.58
CA MET A 229 7.65 7.70 3.44
C MET A 229 7.28 9.17 3.72
N ILE A 230 7.05 9.49 4.99
CA ILE A 230 6.68 10.81 5.49
C ILE A 230 7.56 11.09 6.71
N LEU A 231 8.15 12.27 6.77
CA LEU A 231 8.79 12.78 7.97
C LEU A 231 7.68 13.41 8.83
N ILE A 232 7.26 12.74 9.89
CA ILE A 232 6.31 13.31 10.85
C ILE A 232 7.14 13.98 11.94
N GLY A 233 7.28 15.30 11.86
CA GLY A 233 8.01 16.12 12.82
C GLY A 233 9.52 16.10 12.62
N GLY A 234 10.02 17.14 11.95
CA GLY A 234 11.40 17.59 11.93
C GLY A 234 11.37 19.11 11.79
#